data_AF-K7WLS9-F1
#
_entry.id   AF-K7WLS9-F1
#
_cell.length_a   1.000
_cell.length_b   1.000
_cell.length_c   1.000
_cell.angle_alpha   90.00
_cell.angle_beta   90.00
_cell.angle_gamma   90.00
#
_symmetry.space_group_name_H-M   'P 1'
#
loop_
_entity.id
_entity.type
_entity.pdbx_description
1 polymer ?
#
loop_
_entity_poly.entity_id
_entity_poly.type
_entity_poly.pdbx_seq_one_letter_code
_entity_poly.pdbx_strand_id
1 'polypeptide(L)'
;NLPRKWNIAIHGGGSIPIVEDTNDIGWKALRVWSPAEFQAEGPSGFRPGDLLTDAVPPGLYFRCLLGGATGHKSFARDLGVLVPPAEVVPISAAMLRVYLAHGDRTDRKRARLKHLLENWTLDRFRAETETLLGRPLMGIPQGAEASVVVSAPGNGGMHPHLGVHPQRQAGLHWVGVAVPVGQITAKQLRRLAELADLYGSGEVRLTVWQNLIVPNIPEACVETVKKSLIKAGLDWRSSALRGGFIACTGREF
;
A
#
# COMPACT_ATOMS: atom_id res chain seq x y z
N ASN A 1 -19.90 -0.78 -15.51
CA ASN A 1 -19.61 -0.04 -16.76
C ASN A 1 -18.97 1.30 -16.42
N LEU A 2 -17.71 1.28 -15.94
CA LEU A 2 -16.99 2.50 -15.54
C LEU A 2 -16.50 3.27 -16.77
N PRO A 3 -16.38 4.61 -16.71
CA PRO A 3 -15.84 5.41 -17.83
C PRO A 3 -14.43 4.99 -18.26
N ARG A 4 -13.56 4.66 -17.29
CA ARG A 4 -12.19 4.15 -17.52
C ARG A 4 -11.74 3.30 -16.34
N LYS A 5 -10.55 2.68 -16.47
CA LYS A 5 -9.90 1.90 -15.39
C LYS A 5 -9.89 2.67 -14.07
N TRP A 6 -10.00 1.91 -12.98
CA TRP A 6 -10.05 2.40 -11.62
C TRP A 6 -9.18 1.51 -10.74
N ASN A 7 -8.16 2.09 -10.12
CA ASN A 7 -7.22 1.38 -9.27
C ASN A 7 -7.43 1.77 -7.80
N ILE A 8 -7.40 0.78 -6.92
CA ILE A 8 -7.51 0.96 -5.46
C ILE A 8 -6.31 0.31 -4.79
N ALA A 9 -5.68 1.01 -3.85
CA ALA A 9 -4.62 0.48 -3.00
C ALA A 9 -5.02 0.65 -1.52
N ILE A 10 -4.73 -0.36 -0.69
CA ILE A 10 -4.96 -0.32 0.77
C ILE A 10 -3.65 -0.67 1.47
N HIS A 11 -2.97 0.33 2.02
CA HIS A 11 -1.70 0.19 2.71
C HIS A 11 -1.92 0.00 4.21
N GLY A 12 -1.51 -1.14 4.75
CA GLY A 12 -1.68 -1.49 6.16
C GLY A 12 -0.77 -0.72 7.14
N GLY A 13 0.03 0.23 6.65
CA GLY A 13 0.99 0.99 7.47
C GLY A 13 2.26 0.20 7.80
N GLY A 14 2.60 -0.80 6.97
CA GLY A 14 3.84 -1.57 7.07
C GLY A 14 5.04 -0.84 6.44
N SER A 15 6.20 -1.49 6.45
CA SER A 15 7.46 -0.94 5.91
C SER A 15 7.57 -1.03 4.39
N ILE A 16 6.78 -1.91 3.74
CA ILE A 16 6.81 -2.10 2.29
C ILE A 16 5.76 -1.18 1.65
N PRO A 17 6.17 -0.12 0.94
CA PRO A 17 5.23 0.76 0.25
C PRO A 17 4.50 0.02 -0.88
N ILE A 18 3.24 0.39 -1.12
CA ILE A 18 2.40 -0.17 -2.19
C ILE A 18 2.03 0.88 -3.26
N VAL A 19 2.74 2.01 -3.27
CA VAL A 19 2.51 3.14 -4.18
C VAL A 19 1.06 3.63 -4.15
N GLU A 20 0.48 3.75 -2.95
CA GLU A 20 -0.93 4.10 -2.74
C GLU A 20 -1.31 5.46 -3.35
N ASP A 21 -0.36 6.39 -3.42
CA ASP A 21 -0.46 7.72 -4.02
C ASP A 21 -0.54 7.70 -5.55
N THR A 22 -0.34 6.56 -6.20
CA THR A 22 -0.45 6.40 -7.66
C THR A 22 -1.82 5.89 -8.13
N ASN A 23 -2.73 5.62 -7.20
CA ASN A 23 -4.03 4.97 -7.44
C ASN A 23 -5.17 5.98 -7.48
N ASP A 24 -6.30 5.61 -8.12
CA ASP A 24 -7.50 6.45 -8.12
C ASP A 24 -8.02 6.62 -6.68
N ILE A 25 -7.99 5.55 -5.87
CA ILE A 25 -8.09 5.62 -4.40
C ILE A 25 -6.86 4.95 -3.77
N GLY A 26 -6.22 5.63 -2.83
CA GLY A 26 -5.23 5.06 -1.93
C GLY A 26 -5.68 5.18 -0.48
N TRP A 27 -5.81 4.08 0.25
CA TRP A 27 -6.06 4.07 1.68
C TRP A 27 -4.76 3.83 2.43
N LYS A 28 -4.43 4.67 3.40
CA LYS A 28 -3.23 4.52 4.24
C LYS A 28 -3.61 4.40 5.70
N ALA A 29 -3.34 3.23 6.29
CA ALA A 29 -3.58 3.00 7.69
C ALA A 29 -2.71 3.90 8.56
N LEU A 30 -3.30 4.41 9.63
CA LEU A 30 -2.64 5.14 10.71
C LEU A 30 -3.31 4.77 12.04
N ARG A 31 -2.66 5.10 13.14
CA ARG A 31 -3.25 5.09 14.47
C ARG A 31 -3.45 6.53 14.92
N VAL A 32 -4.63 6.81 15.48
CA VAL A 32 -4.90 8.00 16.27
C VAL A 32 -4.58 7.64 17.71
N TRP A 33 -3.78 8.47 18.36
CA TRP A 33 -3.34 8.33 19.73
C TRP A 33 -3.82 9.53 20.53
N SER A 34 -4.28 9.29 21.76
CA SER A 34 -4.41 10.37 22.74
C SER A 34 -3.03 10.78 23.28
N PRO A 35 -2.83 12.04 23.72
CA PRO A 35 -1.64 12.46 24.46
C PRO A 35 -1.35 11.58 25.67
N ALA A 36 -2.40 11.08 26.35
CA ALA A 36 -2.25 10.19 27.49
C ALA A 36 -1.64 8.83 27.09
N GLU A 37 -2.15 8.17 26.04
CA GLU A 37 -1.57 6.92 25.53
C GLU A 37 -0.13 7.12 25.02
N PHE A 38 0.13 8.24 24.33
CA PHE A 38 1.49 8.59 23.87
C PHE A 38 2.47 8.72 25.04
N GLN A 39 2.07 9.42 26.11
CA GLN A 39 2.90 9.60 27.29
C GLN A 39 3.16 8.28 28.03
N ALA A 40 2.18 7.38 28.06
CA ALA A 40 2.29 6.10 28.74
C ALA A 40 3.16 5.07 27.99
N GLU A 41 2.98 4.95 26.67
CA GLU A 41 3.67 3.94 25.84
C GLU A 41 4.99 4.47 25.25
N GLY A 42 5.21 5.78 25.24
CA GLY A 42 6.36 6.43 24.60
C GLY A 42 6.34 6.28 23.07
N PRO A 43 7.36 6.72 22.31
CA PRO A 43 7.42 6.58 20.85
C PRO A 43 7.45 5.13 20.34
N SER A 44 7.43 4.16 21.24
CA SER A 44 7.40 2.73 20.92
C SER A 44 6.09 2.37 20.23
N GLY A 45 6.15 1.96 18.96
CA GLY A 45 4.97 1.58 18.18
C GLY A 45 4.32 2.73 17.39
N PHE A 46 4.80 3.96 17.54
CA PHE A 46 4.40 5.09 16.69
C PHE A 46 4.97 4.95 15.29
N ARG A 47 4.15 5.26 14.29
CA ARG A 47 4.57 5.25 12.89
C ARG A 47 4.57 6.66 12.32
N PRO A 48 5.48 6.96 11.37
CA PRO A 48 5.42 8.20 10.61
C PRO A 48 4.05 8.33 9.93
N GLY A 49 3.31 9.39 10.26
CA GLY A 49 1.96 9.62 9.76
C GLY A 49 0.82 9.25 10.71
N ASP A 50 1.10 8.63 11.87
CA ASP A 50 0.14 8.51 12.97
C ASP A 50 -0.23 9.91 13.52
N LEU A 51 -1.43 10.04 14.10
CA LEU A 51 -1.96 11.30 14.63
C LEU A 51 -1.95 11.29 16.15
N LEU A 52 -1.53 12.39 16.76
CA LEU A 52 -1.61 12.62 18.20
C LEU A 52 -2.66 13.70 18.51
N THR A 53 -3.84 13.31 18.96
CA THR A 53 -4.94 14.25 19.20
C THR A 53 -6.00 13.69 20.16
N ASP A 54 -6.60 14.55 20.97
CA ASP A 54 -7.79 14.24 21.78
C ASP A 54 -9.12 14.54 21.05
N ALA A 55 -9.04 15.14 19.85
CA ALA A 55 -10.23 15.53 19.09
C ALA A 55 -10.90 14.35 18.35
N VAL A 56 -10.20 13.23 18.21
CA VAL A 56 -10.69 11.99 17.59
C VAL A 56 -10.44 10.85 18.57
N PRO A 57 -11.40 9.92 18.75
CA PRO A 57 -11.19 8.76 19.59
C PRO A 57 -9.92 8.01 19.18
N PRO A 58 -9.08 7.59 20.14
CA PRO A 58 -7.92 6.77 19.82
C PRO A 58 -8.32 5.46 19.14
N GLY A 59 -7.51 5.03 18.18
CA GLY A 59 -7.80 3.80 17.43
C GLY A 59 -7.12 3.74 16.07
N LEU A 60 -7.47 2.71 15.31
CA LEU A 60 -6.98 2.52 13.94
C LEU A 60 -7.92 3.18 12.93
N TYR A 61 -7.34 3.93 12.00
CA TYR A 61 -8.05 4.62 10.94
C TYR A 61 -7.28 4.50 9.62
N PHE A 62 -7.94 4.88 8.54
CA PHE A 62 -7.33 5.08 7.23
C PHE A 62 -7.49 6.54 6.78
N ARG A 63 -6.41 7.11 6.25
CA ARG A 63 -6.46 8.32 5.41
C ARG A 63 -6.78 7.94 3.98
N CYS A 64 -7.55 8.79 3.31
CA CYS A 64 -7.89 8.63 1.89
C CYS A 64 -7.05 9.55 1.02
N LEU A 65 -6.33 8.97 0.07
CA LEU A 65 -5.69 9.64 -1.06
C LEU A 65 -6.58 9.44 -2.29
N LEU A 66 -6.77 10.49 -3.08
CA LEU A 66 -7.69 10.50 -4.21
C LEU A 66 -7.05 11.07 -5.48
N GLY A 67 -7.22 10.37 -6.60
CA GLY A 67 -6.96 10.90 -7.94
C GLY A 67 -5.60 10.61 -8.56
N GLY A 68 -4.86 9.61 -8.08
CA GLY A 68 -3.55 9.23 -8.61
C GLY A 68 -3.61 8.63 -10.02
N ALA A 69 -2.69 9.07 -10.88
CA ALA A 69 -2.54 8.57 -12.24
C ALA A 69 -1.13 8.83 -12.79
N THR A 70 -0.19 7.93 -12.50
CA THR A 70 1.23 8.03 -12.92
C THR A 70 1.44 8.16 -14.43
N GLY A 71 0.64 7.46 -15.24
CA GLY A 71 0.68 7.60 -16.71
C GLY A 71 0.36 9.03 -17.21
N HIS A 72 -0.16 9.89 -16.34
CA HIS A 72 -0.42 11.31 -16.59
C HIS A 72 0.36 12.23 -15.63
N LYS A 73 1.43 11.71 -15.00
CA LYS A 73 2.31 12.45 -14.08
C LYS A 73 1.57 13.14 -12.92
N SER A 74 0.56 12.48 -12.37
CA SER A 74 -0.26 13.01 -11.28
C SER A 74 -0.29 12.02 -10.11
N PHE A 75 -0.03 12.51 -8.91
CA PHE A 75 -0.19 11.79 -7.66
C PHE A 75 -1.54 12.13 -7.01
N ALA A 76 -2.04 11.20 -6.22
CA ALA A 76 -3.25 11.35 -5.43
C ALA A 76 -3.05 12.43 -4.37
N ARG A 77 -4.12 13.15 -4.07
CA ARG A 77 -4.15 14.19 -3.03
C ARG A 77 -4.90 13.68 -1.81
N ASP A 78 -4.54 14.15 -0.63
CA ASP A 78 -5.26 13.81 0.59
C ASP A 78 -6.68 14.40 0.57
N LEU A 79 -7.68 13.55 0.79
CA LEU A 79 -9.10 13.94 0.85
C LEU A 79 -9.49 14.58 2.19
N GLY A 80 -8.61 14.53 3.19
CA GLY A 80 -8.82 15.16 4.50
C GLY A 80 -9.81 14.40 5.40
N VAL A 81 -9.90 13.08 5.23
CA VAL A 81 -10.84 12.23 5.99
C VAL A 81 -10.12 11.12 6.77
N LEU A 82 -10.71 10.77 7.92
CA LEU A 82 -10.34 9.61 8.72
C LEU A 82 -11.46 8.58 8.66
N VAL A 83 -11.11 7.35 8.29
CA VAL A 83 -12.09 6.29 8.02
C VAL A 83 -11.79 5.07 8.88
N PRO A 84 -12.75 4.59 9.70
CA PRO A 84 -12.60 3.33 10.41
C PRO A 84 -12.39 2.15 9.44
N PRO A 85 -11.63 1.11 9.81
CA PRO A 85 -11.34 -0.03 8.93
C PRO A 85 -12.59 -0.69 8.30
N ALA A 86 -13.67 -0.81 9.08
CA ALA A 86 -14.92 -1.40 8.64
C ALA A 86 -15.62 -0.58 7.53
N GLU A 87 -15.29 0.71 7.39
CA GLU A 87 -15.96 1.62 6.46
C GLU A 87 -15.20 1.83 5.14
N VAL A 88 -13.95 1.36 5.04
CA VAL A 88 -13.10 1.52 3.84
C VAL A 88 -13.79 0.99 2.58
N VAL A 89 -14.39 -0.19 2.65
CA VAL A 89 -15.08 -0.82 1.51
C VAL A 89 -16.35 -0.07 1.11
N PRO A 90 -17.33 0.19 2.00
CA PRO A 90 -18.55 0.90 1.62
C PRO A 90 -18.27 2.33 1.12
N ILE A 91 -17.30 3.04 1.69
CA ILE A 91 -16.92 4.38 1.21
C ILE A 91 -16.27 4.28 -0.18
N SER A 92 -15.36 3.32 -0.40
CA SER A 92 -14.76 3.10 -1.72
C SER A 92 -15.82 2.83 -2.79
N ALA A 93 -16.87 2.06 -2.45
CA ALA A 93 -17.99 1.79 -3.34
C ALA A 93 -18.82 3.06 -3.64
N ALA A 94 -19.05 3.92 -2.64
CA ALA A 94 -19.71 5.21 -2.84
C ALA A 94 -18.89 6.13 -3.77
N MET A 95 -17.58 6.26 -3.52
CA MET A 95 -16.68 7.05 -4.36
C MET A 95 -16.63 6.52 -5.80
N LEU A 96 -16.64 5.21 -5.99
CA LEU A 96 -16.74 4.57 -7.30
C LEU A 96 -18.05 4.94 -8.01
N ARG A 97 -19.16 5.03 -7.28
CA ARG A 97 -20.48 5.44 -7.82
C ARG A 97 -20.50 6.92 -8.22
N VAL A 98 -19.84 7.80 -7.45
CA VAL A 98 -19.65 9.21 -7.87
C VAL A 98 -18.93 9.26 -9.21
N TYR A 99 -17.81 8.54 -9.34
CA TYR A 99 -17.09 8.48 -10.62
C TYR A 99 -17.90 7.83 -11.75
N LEU A 100 -18.67 6.79 -11.46
CA LEU A 100 -19.55 6.14 -12.44
C LEU A 100 -20.59 7.13 -13.01
N ALA A 101 -21.12 8.01 -12.16
CA ALA A 101 -22.14 8.99 -12.52
C ALA A 101 -21.56 10.22 -13.25
N HIS A 102 -20.38 10.68 -12.85
CA HIS A 102 -19.85 11.98 -13.28
C HIS A 102 -18.59 11.92 -14.14
N GLY A 103 -17.95 10.76 -14.28
CA GLY A 103 -16.77 10.61 -15.11
C GLY A 103 -17.09 10.75 -16.61
N ASP A 104 -16.18 11.40 -17.34
CA ASP A 104 -16.32 11.64 -18.79
C ASP A 104 -16.34 10.32 -19.58
N ARG A 105 -17.39 10.15 -20.40
CA ARG A 105 -17.59 8.98 -21.27
C ARG A 105 -17.42 9.30 -22.76
N THR A 106 -17.14 10.57 -23.09
CA THR A 106 -17.07 11.06 -24.46
C THR A 106 -15.64 10.94 -25.01
N ASP A 107 -14.63 11.37 -24.23
CA ASP A 107 -13.22 11.26 -24.60
C ASP A 107 -12.47 10.29 -23.68
N ARG A 108 -12.04 9.16 -24.25
CA ARG A 108 -11.27 8.13 -23.54
C ARG A 108 -9.95 8.66 -22.97
N LYS A 109 -9.35 9.71 -23.56
CA LYS A 109 -8.14 10.36 -23.05
C LYS A 109 -8.40 11.22 -21.82
N ARG A 110 -9.65 11.62 -21.60
CA ARG A 110 -10.11 12.42 -20.45
C ARG A 110 -10.98 11.64 -19.47
N ALA A 111 -11.15 10.34 -19.69
CA ALA A 111 -12.09 9.52 -18.93
C ALA A 111 -11.58 9.03 -17.55
N ARG A 112 -10.33 9.26 -17.14
CA ARG A 112 -9.82 8.87 -15.80
C ARG A 112 -10.34 9.81 -14.71
N LEU A 113 -10.46 9.31 -13.47
CA LEU A 113 -10.89 10.09 -12.31
C LEU A 113 -10.13 11.41 -12.17
N LYS A 114 -8.81 11.40 -12.39
CA LYS A 114 -7.99 12.61 -12.26
C LYS A 114 -8.52 13.81 -13.08
N HIS A 115 -9.15 13.57 -14.22
CA HIS A 115 -9.71 14.62 -15.09
C HIS A 115 -11.04 15.15 -14.57
N LEU A 116 -11.85 14.29 -13.93
CA LEU A 116 -12.99 14.76 -13.17
C LEU A 116 -12.52 15.72 -12.07
N LEU A 117 -11.43 15.38 -11.39
CA LEU A 117 -10.81 16.17 -10.31
C LEU A 117 -9.95 17.37 -10.79
N GLU A 118 -9.80 17.56 -12.10
CA GLU A 118 -9.29 18.81 -12.68
C GLU A 118 -10.41 19.87 -12.71
N ASN A 119 -11.66 19.45 -12.87
CA ASN A 119 -12.84 20.32 -12.89
C ASN A 119 -13.56 20.38 -11.53
N TRP A 120 -13.41 19.34 -10.70
CA TRP A 120 -14.01 19.24 -9.38
C TRP A 120 -12.97 19.46 -8.28
N THR A 121 -13.37 20.18 -7.24
CA THR A 121 -12.62 20.22 -5.99
C THR A 121 -12.74 18.88 -5.25
N LEU A 122 -11.78 18.58 -4.37
CA LEU A 122 -11.86 17.42 -3.49
C LEU A 122 -13.10 17.50 -2.58
N ASP A 123 -13.43 18.69 -2.08
CA ASP A 123 -14.62 18.93 -1.26
C ASP A 123 -15.91 18.61 -2.00
N ARG A 124 -16.01 18.99 -3.28
CA ARG A 124 -17.17 18.62 -4.11
C ARG A 124 -17.28 17.11 -4.25
N PHE A 125 -16.17 16.42 -4.57
CA PHE A 125 -16.18 14.97 -4.71
C PHE A 125 -16.56 14.26 -3.39
N ARG A 126 -16.05 14.78 -2.27
CA ARG A 126 -16.40 14.33 -0.92
C ARG A 126 -17.89 14.52 -0.65
N ALA A 127 -18.45 15.70 -0.91
CA ALA A 127 -19.87 15.99 -0.68
C ALA A 127 -20.81 15.07 -1.49
N GLU A 128 -20.45 14.77 -2.74
CA GLU A 128 -21.20 13.80 -3.56
C GLU A 128 -21.09 12.37 -3.01
N THR A 129 -19.92 12.01 -2.48
CA THR A 129 -19.72 10.73 -1.80
C THR A 129 -20.58 10.65 -0.53
N GLU A 130 -20.58 11.70 0.29
CA GLU A 130 -21.37 11.81 1.52
C GLU A 130 -22.88 11.77 1.24
N THR A 131 -23.32 12.37 0.14
CA THR A 131 -24.72 12.30 -0.34
C THR A 131 -25.14 10.86 -0.60
N LEU A 132 -24.29 10.07 -1.26
CA LEU A 132 -24.55 8.64 -1.50
C LEU A 132 -24.49 7.78 -0.23
N LEU A 133 -23.73 8.21 0.78
CA LEU A 133 -23.63 7.54 2.07
C LEU A 133 -24.77 7.95 3.02
N GLY A 134 -25.46 9.07 2.75
CA GLY A 134 -26.49 9.64 3.62
C GLY A 134 -25.94 10.26 4.91
N ARG A 135 -24.63 10.52 4.98
CA ARG A 135 -23.95 11.10 6.17
C ARG A 135 -22.61 11.73 5.80
N PRO A 136 -22.12 12.69 6.61
CA PRO A 136 -20.77 13.22 6.43
C PRO A 136 -19.70 12.18 6.78
N LEU A 137 -18.55 12.27 6.10
CA LEU A 137 -17.33 11.58 6.48
C LEU A 137 -16.65 12.34 7.62
N MET A 138 -15.95 11.62 8.49
CA MET A 138 -15.15 12.24 9.54
C MET A 138 -13.96 12.96 8.90
N GLY A 139 -13.93 14.29 9.02
CA GLY A 139 -12.78 15.09 8.60
C GLY A 139 -11.62 14.94 9.59
N ILE A 140 -10.40 15.23 9.15
CA ILE A 140 -9.29 15.48 10.07
C ILE A 140 -9.62 16.78 10.84
N PRO A 141 -9.58 16.80 12.19
CA PRO A 141 -9.86 18.01 12.95
C PRO A 141 -8.89 19.14 12.61
N GLN A 142 -9.41 20.37 12.57
CA GLN A 142 -8.59 21.56 12.36
C GLN A 142 -7.52 21.69 13.45
N GLY A 143 -6.26 21.87 13.03
CA GLY A 143 -5.10 21.95 13.92
C GLY A 143 -4.46 20.59 14.23
N ALA A 144 -5.13 19.47 13.95
CA ALA A 144 -4.54 18.14 14.09
C ALA A 144 -3.63 17.77 12.91
N GLU A 145 -3.65 18.54 11.80
CA GLU A 145 -2.74 18.34 10.67
C GLU A 145 -1.28 18.58 11.06
N ALA A 146 -1.04 19.47 12.02
CA ALA A 146 0.28 19.73 12.59
C ALA A 146 0.68 18.68 13.64
N SER A 147 -0.27 17.94 14.20
CA SER A 147 -0.06 16.91 15.24
C SER A 147 0.28 15.53 14.67
N VAL A 148 0.86 15.48 13.47
CA VAL A 148 1.36 14.25 12.86
C VAL A 148 2.68 13.87 13.53
N VAL A 149 2.78 12.62 13.99
CA VAL A 149 4.06 12.08 14.48
C VAL A 149 4.94 11.80 13.25
N VAL A 150 5.97 12.61 13.05
CA VAL A 150 6.99 12.40 12.02
C VAL A 150 8.24 11.86 12.70
N SER A 151 8.21 10.59 13.12
CA SER A 151 9.45 9.90 13.50
C SER A 151 10.22 9.48 12.23
N ALA A 152 11.54 9.32 12.37
CA ALA A 152 12.53 9.14 11.31
C ALA A 152 12.26 7.92 10.39
N PRO A 153 12.96 7.81 9.23
CA PRO A 153 12.71 6.77 8.22
C PRO A 153 12.73 5.39 8.88
N GLY A 154 11.67 4.61 8.63
CA GLY A 154 11.60 3.24 9.15
C GLY A 154 12.85 2.45 8.76
N ASN A 155 13.22 1.48 9.60
CA ASN A 155 14.34 0.55 9.48
C ASN A 155 14.38 -0.29 8.18
N GLY A 156 13.60 0.05 7.15
CA GLY A 156 13.42 -0.73 5.94
C GLY A 156 14.62 -0.77 5.00
N GLY A 157 15.65 0.06 5.24
CA GLY A 157 16.79 0.15 4.34
C GLY A 157 16.38 0.45 2.90
N MET A 158 17.33 0.29 1.98
CA MET A 158 17.06 0.38 0.55
C MET A 158 16.28 -0.87 0.11
N HIS A 159 15.10 -0.68 -0.49
CA HIS A 159 14.19 -1.75 -0.96
C HIS A 159 13.75 -2.72 0.13
N PRO A 160 12.84 -2.29 1.03
CA PRO A 160 12.44 -3.04 2.22
C PRO A 160 11.78 -4.39 1.92
N HIS A 161 11.34 -4.62 0.68
CA HIS A 161 10.71 -5.86 0.26
C HIS A 161 11.68 -6.99 -0.07
N LEU A 162 13.00 -6.73 -0.07
CA LEU A 162 14.05 -7.74 -0.31
C LEU A 162 14.82 -8.06 0.97
N GLY A 163 15.47 -9.23 1.00
CA GLY A 163 16.27 -9.67 2.13
C GLY A 163 15.53 -10.63 3.06
N VAL A 164 16.16 -10.94 4.19
CA VAL A 164 15.58 -11.78 5.24
C VAL A 164 15.14 -10.86 6.37
N HIS A 165 13.91 -11.06 6.84
CA HIS A 165 13.33 -10.22 7.87
C HIS A 165 12.60 -11.07 8.90
N PRO A 166 12.74 -10.76 10.20
CA PRO A 166 11.96 -11.42 11.23
C PRO A 166 10.47 -11.06 11.07
N GLN A 167 9.60 -12.01 11.41
CA GLN A 167 8.17 -11.78 11.57
C GLN A 167 7.85 -11.37 13.02
N ARG A 168 6.60 -10.96 13.23
CA ARG A 168 6.05 -10.76 14.59
C ARG A 168 6.00 -12.08 15.38
N GLN A 169 5.76 -13.18 14.68
CA GLN A 169 5.76 -14.52 15.24
C GLN A 169 7.19 -14.95 15.54
N ALA A 170 7.47 -15.28 16.81
CA ALA A 170 8.80 -15.68 17.25
C ALA A 170 9.34 -16.87 16.44
N GLY A 171 10.61 -16.78 16.03
CA GLY A 171 11.29 -17.82 15.25
C GLY A 171 10.87 -17.92 13.78
N LEU A 172 9.93 -17.10 13.30
CA LEU A 172 9.55 -17.04 11.89
C LEU A 172 10.16 -15.84 11.19
N HIS A 173 10.52 -16.04 9.94
CA HIS A 173 11.07 -15.05 9.03
C HIS A 173 10.28 -15.02 7.73
N TRP A 174 10.44 -13.95 6.98
CA TRP A 174 10.06 -13.90 5.58
C TRP A 174 11.27 -13.53 4.73
N VAL A 175 11.31 -14.07 3.52
CA VAL A 175 12.40 -13.84 2.57
C VAL A 175 11.84 -13.13 1.35
N GLY A 176 12.29 -11.91 1.12
CA GLY A 176 12.08 -11.16 -0.10
C GLY A 176 12.97 -11.68 -1.22
N VAL A 177 12.35 -12.10 -2.32
CA VAL A 177 12.99 -12.73 -3.48
C VAL A 177 13.03 -11.73 -4.62
N ALA A 178 14.24 -11.42 -5.07
CA ALA A 178 14.48 -10.57 -6.22
C ALA A 178 14.24 -11.35 -7.51
N VAL A 179 13.35 -10.83 -8.34
CA VAL A 179 13.01 -11.34 -9.68
C VAL A 179 13.30 -10.21 -10.67
N PRO A 180 14.43 -10.26 -11.39
CA PRO A 180 14.79 -9.22 -12.34
C PRO A 180 13.64 -8.94 -13.30
N VAL A 181 13.18 -7.69 -13.35
CA VAL A 181 12.05 -7.21 -14.17
C VAL A 181 10.76 -8.02 -14.06
N GLY A 182 10.57 -8.77 -12.96
CA GLY A 182 9.42 -9.65 -12.78
C GLY A 182 9.34 -10.83 -13.76
N GLN A 183 10.39 -11.09 -14.55
CA GLN A 183 10.42 -12.22 -15.47
C GLN A 183 10.85 -13.49 -14.74
N ILE A 184 9.99 -14.50 -14.80
CA ILE A 184 10.21 -15.79 -14.15
C ILE A 184 9.89 -16.92 -15.11
N THR A 185 10.80 -17.89 -15.21
CA THR A 185 10.58 -19.11 -16.00
C THR A 185 9.68 -20.09 -15.25
N ALA A 186 9.00 -20.98 -15.98
CA ALA A 186 8.20 -22.05 -15.37
C ALA A 186 9.01 -22.94 -14.39
N LYS A 187 10.31 -23.15 -14.68
CA LYS A 187 11.21 -23.90 -13.80
C LYS A 187 11.49 -23.15 -12.50
N GLN A 188 11.79 -21.85 -12.57
CA GLN A 188 11.99 -21.01 -11.39
C GLN A 188 10.72 -20.93 -10.54
N LEU A 189 9.55 -20.76 -11.16
CA LEU A 189 8.27 -20.67 -10.46
C LEU A 189 7.94 -21.98 -9.72
N ARG A 190 8.10 -23.14 -10.36
CA ARG A 190 7.94 -24.45 -9.68
C ARG A 190 8.91 -24.60 -8.51
N ARG A 191 10.17 -24.20 -8.70
CA ARG A 191 11.17 -24.27 -7.63
C ARG A 191 10.84 -23.35 -6.46
N LEU A 192 10.28 -22.17 -6.73
CA LEU A 192 9.82 -21.26 -5.68
C LEU A 192 8.63 -21.85 -4.90
N ALA A 193 7.67 -22.44 -5.60
CA ALA A 193 6.53 -23.12 -4.97
C ALA A 193 7.00 -24.26 -4.04
N GLU A 194 7.91 -25.12 -4.51
CA GLU A 194 8.52 -26.18 -3.69
C GLU A 194 9.19 -25.62 -2.43
N LEU A 195 9.88 -24.48 -2.52
CA LEU A 195 10.51 -23.85 -1.36
C LEU A 195 9.47 -23.28 -0.37
N ALA A 196 8.38 -22.72 -0.88
CA ALA A 196 7.28 -22.23 -0.06
C ALA A 196 6.55 -23.39 0.66
N ASP A 197 6.37 -24.54 0.00
CA ASP A 197 5.74 -25.73 0.59
C ASP A 197 6.64 -26.40 1.63
N LEU A 198 7.93 -26.56 1.33
CA LEU A 198 8.88 -27.28 2.19
C LEU A 198 9.33 -26.48 3.41
N TYR A 199 9.49 -25.17 3.27
CA TYR A 199 10.11 -24.32 4.29
C TYR A 199 9.24 -23.16 4.75
N GLY A 200 8.10 -22.90 4.10
CA GLY A 200 7.16 -21.86 4.49
C GLY A 200 5.80 -22.46 4.85
N SER A 201 4.74 -21.81 4.37
CA SER A 201 3.36 -22.27 4.56
C SER A 201 2.63 -22.51 3.23
N GLY A 202 3.37 -22.79 2.14
CA GLY A 202 2.83 -22.86 0.78
C GLY A 202 2.37 -21.51 0.20
N GLU A 203 2.74 -20.40 0.85
CA GLU A 203 2.33 -19.05 0.45
C GLU A 203 3.46 -18.33 -0.28
N VAL A 204 3.11 -17.60 -1.35
CA VAL A 204 4.00 -16.63 -2.01
C VAL A 204 3.23 -15.33 -2.20
N ARG A 205 3.80 -14.20 -1.78
CA ARG A 205 3.20 -12.88 -1.98
C ARG A 205 3.91 -12.14 -3.11
N LEU A 206 3.12 -11.43 -3.91
CA LEU A 206 3.64 -10.53 -4.94
C LEU A 206 3.81 -9.13 -4.36
N THR A 207 4.75 -8.36 -4.90
CA THR A 207 4.95 -6.96 -4.55
C THR A 207 4.71 -6.06 -5.77
N VAL A 208 4.34 -4.80 -5.55
CA VAL A 208 4.26 -3.78 -6.61
C VAL A 208 5.61 -3.52 -7.29
N TRP A 209 6.69 -4.01 -6.66
CA TRP A 209 8.07 -3.91 -7.12
C TRP A 209 8.49 -5.08 -8.02
N GLN A 210 7.54 -5.87 -8.53
CA GLN A 210 7.76 -7.05 -9.39
C GLN A 210 8.60 -8.17 -8.74
N ASN A 211 8.78 -8.09 -7.42
CA ASN A 211 9.50 -9.04 -6.61
C ASN A 211 8.51 -9.86 -5.77
N LEU A 212 9.01 -10.93 -5.14
CA LEU A 212 8.19 -11.90 -4.42
C LEU A 212 8.58 -11.94 -2.93
N ILE A 213 7.70 -12.47 -2.09
CA ILE A 213 7.99 -12.75 -0.69
C ILE A 213 7.53 -14.17 -0.37
N VAL A 214 8.41 -14.95 0.26
CA VAL A 214 8.07 -16.24 0.88
C VAL A 214 7.99 -16.03 2.39
N PRO A 215 6.79 -16.02 3.00
CA PRO A 215 6.64 -15.85 4.43
C PRO A 215 6.76 -17.17 5.20
N ASN A 216 6.74 -17.05 6.52
CA ASN A 216 6.55 -18.15 7.47
C ASN A 216 7.68 -19.18 7.43
N ILE A 217 8.91 -18.72 7.17
CA ILE A 217 10.10 -19.56 7.13
C ILE A 217 10.66 -19.69 8.55
N PRO A 218 10.78 -20.90 9.13
CA PRO A 218 11.48 -21.09 10.39
C PRO A 218 12.93 -20.62 10.30
N GLU A 219 13.43 -19.96 11.36
CA GLU A 219 14.78 -19.41 11.41
C GLU A 219 15.87 -20.42 11.01
N ALA A 220 15.75 -21.66 11.48
CA ALA A 220 16.69 -22.74 11.15
C ALA A 220 16.75 -23.08 9.64
N CYS A 221 15.71 -22.75 8.88
CA CYS A 221 15.61 -23.03 7.44
C CYS A 221 16.07 -21.87 6.55
N VAL A 222 16.28 -20.67 7.11
CA VAL A 222 16.59 -19.44 6.36
C VAL A 222 17.81 -19.62 5.45
N GLU A 223 18.93 -20.14 5.97
CA GLU A 223 20.14 -20.33 5.16
C GLU A 223 19.95 -21.34 4.02
N THR A 224 19.13 -22.37 4.24
CA THR A 224 18.79 -23.37 3.22
C THR A 224 17.95 -22.75 2.11
N VAL A 225 16.98 -21.91 2.45
CA VAL A 225 16.14 -21.18 1.48
C VAL A 225 17.00 -20.21 0.66
N LYS A 226 17.85 -19.41 1.31
CA LYS A 226 18.77 -18.47 0.63
C LYS A 226 19.63 -19.16 -0.42
N LYS A 227 20.29 -20.27 -0.06
CA LYS A 227 21.12 -21.05 -1.00
C LYS A 227 20.30 -21.66 -2.13
N SER A 228 19.10 -22.14 -1.83
CA SER A 228 18.20 -22.76 -2.81
C SER A 228 17.67 -21.77 -3.83
N LEU A 229 17.37 -20.53 -3.43
CA LEU A 229 16.98 -19.45 -4.35
C LEU A 229 18.10 -19.14 -5.35
N ILE A 230 19.33 -18.98 -4.86
CA ILE A 230 20.51 -18.76 -5.72
C ILE A 230 20.69 -19.90 -6.72
N LYS A 231 20.58 -21.16 -6.26
CA LYS A 231 20.67 -22.34 -7.14
C LYS A 231 19.55 -22.40 -8.18
N ALA A 232 18.38 -21.84 -7.88
CA ALA A 232 17.25 -21.74 -8.81
C ALA A 232 17.42 -20.60 -9.85
N GLY A 233 18.47 -19.80 -9.76
CA GLY A 233 18.65 -18.61 -10.59
C GLY A 233 17.79 -17.42 -10.16
N LEU A 234 17.38 -17.38 -8.89
CA LEU A 234 16.74 -16.24 -8.24
C LEU A 234 17.72 -15.62 -7.23
N ASP A 235 17.42 -14.44 -6.69
CA ASP A 235 18.23 -13.81 -5.65
C ASP A 235 17.36 -13.39 -4.47
N TRP A 236 17.97 -13.13 -3.32
CA TRP A 236 17.28 -12.61 -2.11
C TRP A 236 17.96 -11.35 -1.58
N ARG A 237 19.17 -11.06 -2.04
CA ARG A 237 19.99 -9.94 -1.54
C ARG A 237 19.40 -8.62 -2.02
N SER A 238 19.26 -7.67 -1.11
CA SER A 238 18.94 -6.29 -1.47
C SER A 238 20.15 -5.61 -2.09
N SER A 239 19.92 -4.91 -3.21
CA SER A 239 20.85 -3.93 -3.79
C SER A 239 20.04 -2.90 -4.58
N ALA A 240 20.62 -1.72 -4.86
CA ALA A 240 19.95 -0.65 -5.60
C ALA A 240 19.40 -1.15 -6.95
N LEU A 241 20.21 -1.96 -7.65
CA LEU A 241 19.84 -2.54 -8.94
C LEU A 241 18.80 -3.66 -8.80
N ARG A 242 18.93 -4.56 -7.83
CA ARG A 242 18.03 -5.72 -7.72
C ARG A 242 16.66 -5.35 -7.14
N GLY A 243 16.61 -4.38 -6.24
CA GLY A 243 15.38 -3.99 -5.56
C GLY A 243 14.60 -2.88 -6.26
N GLY A 244 15.27 -2.02 -7.03
CA GLY A 244 14.66 -0.84 -7.64
C GLY A 244 14.34 -0.97 -9.13
N PHE A 245 14.87 -1.99 -9.81
CA PHE A 245 14.69 -2.11 -11.25
C PHE A 245 13.36 -2.76 -11.61
N ILE A 246 12.48 -1.95 -12.19
CA ILE A 246 11.13 -2.33 -12.65
C ILE A 246 11.06 -2.06 -14.15
N ALA A 247 10.53 -3.01 -14.91
CA ALA A 247 10.25 -2.82 -16.33
C ALA A 247 8.86 -3.31 -16.70
N CYS A 248 8.16 -2.57 -17.54
CA CYS A 248 6.92 -3.07 -18.16
C CYS A 248 7.24 -4.13 -19.22
N THR A 249 6.20 -4.82 -19.69
CA THR A 249 6.28 -5.83 -20.76
C THR A 249 7.04 -5.36 -22.01
N GLY A 250 7.01 -4.06 -22.31
CA GLY A 250 7.72 -3.52 -23.47
C GLY A 250 7.06 -3.93 -24.79
N ARG A 251 7.88 -4.04 -25.85
CA ARG A 251 7.43 -4.30 -27.23
C ARG A 251 7.37 -5.79 -27.58
N GLU A 252 7.75 -6.65 -26.63
CA GLU A 252 8.00 -8.08 -26.86
C GLU A 252 6.69 -8.87 -27.05
N PHE A 253 5.57 -8.33 -26.56
CA PHE A 253 4.22 -8.91 -26.62
C PHE A 253 3.20 -7.83 -27.03
#